data_AF-A0A2N1J3M9-F1
#
_entry.id   AF-A0A2N1J3M9-F1
#
_cell.length_a   1.000
_cell.length_b   1.000
_cell.length_c   1.000
_cell.angle_alpha   90.00
_cell.angle_beta   90.00
_cell.angle_gamma   90.00
#
_symmetry.space_group_name_H-M   'P 1'
#
loop_
_entity.id
_entity.type
_entity.pdbx_description
1 polymer ?
#
loop_
_entity_poly.entity_id
_entity_poly.type
_entity_poly.pdbx_seq_one_letter_code
_entity_poly.pdbx_strand_id
1 'polypeptide(L)'
;MKKAFTLLFTLLVVTILSFVSIKIFETKSINSINLTNKYVYMQASNHLNFLQEYIEILPSLENIENISIKNKNFYINANIKKVTNKYEVFLEVSSKDFDVRVQRTLTK
;
A
#
# COMPACT_ATOMS: atom_id res chain seq x y z
N MET A 1 38.59 13.93 -42.19
CA MET A 1 37.81 14.80 -41.27
C MET A 1 36.34 14.44 -41.19
N LYS A 2 35.59 14.36 -42.31
CA LYS A 2 34.14 14.04 -42.30
C LYS A 2 33.77 12.75 -41.55
N LYS A 3 34.50 11.64 -41.78
CA LYS A 3 34.24 10.34 -41.12
C LYS A 3 34.41 10.38 -39.59
N ALA A 4 35.45 11.06 -39.10
CA ALA A 4 35.71 11.20 -37.67
C ALA A 4 34.65 12.09 -36.98
N PHE A 5 34.21 13.15 -37.67
CA PHE A 5 33.12 13.99 -37.19
C PHE A 5 31.79 13.24 -37.14
N THR A 6 31.46 12.45 -38.17
CA THR A 6 30.29 11.57 -38.16
C THR A 6 30.36 10.59 -37.00
N LEU A 7 31.51 9.95 -36.77
CA LEU A 7 31.68 9.01 -35.65
C LEU A 7 31.47 9.68 -34.29
N LEU A 8 32.08 10.86 -34.07
CA LEU A 8 31.91 11.62 -32.84
C LEU A 8 30.45 12.02 -32.61
N PHE A 9 29.78 12.49 -33.67
CA PHE A 9 28.37 12.86 -33.60
C PHE A 9 27.47 11.66 -33.29
N THR A 10 27.71 10.50 -33.93
CA THR A 10 26.96 9.28 -33.62
C THR A 10 27.18 8.85 -32.17
N LEU A 11 28.42 8.90 -31.67
CA LEU A 11 28.72 8.57 -30.27
C LEU A 11 27.98 9.49 -29.30
N LEU A 12 27.95 10.80 -29.59
CA LEU A 12 27.25 11.79 -28.79
C LEU A 12 25.74 11.52 -28.78
N VAL A 13 25.13 11.28 -29.94
CA VAL A 13 23.70 10.96 -30.06
C VAL A 13 23.34 9.68 -29.30
N VAL A 14 24.13 8.61 -29.47
CA VAL A 14 23.90 7.34 -28.76
C VAL A 14 24.00 7.52 -27.25
N THR A 15 24.96 8.33 -26.79
CA THR A 15 25.15 8.59 -25.36
C THR A 15 23.94 9.34 -24.78
N ILE A 16 23.47 10.39 -25.47
CA ILE A 16 22.28 11.15 -25.06
C ILE A 16 21.04 10.27 -25.04
N LEU A 17 20.81 9.49 -26.12
CA LEU A 17 19.65 8.60 -26.20
C LEU A 17 19.68 7.54 -25.10
N SER A 18 20.84 6.94 -24.83
CA SER A 18 21.01 5.96 -23.76
C SER A 18 20.65 6.55 -22.39
N PHE A 19 21.14 7.76 -22.11
CA PHE A 19 20.82 8.47 -20.87
C PHE A 19 19.32 8.73 -20.73
N VAL A 20 18.68 9.23 -21.79
CA VAL A 20 17.23 9.48 -21.82
C VAL A 20 16.44 8.18 -21.63
N SER A 21 16.84 7.10 -22.30
CA SER A 21 16.18 5.80 -22.16
C SER A 21 16.21 5.30 -20.71
N ILE A 22 17.37 5.37 -20.03
CA ILE A 22 17.48 4.98 -18.62
C ILE A 22 16.49 5.79 -17.76
N LYS A 23 16.41 7.11 -17.95
CA LYS A 23 15.48 7.96 -17.20
C LYS A 23 14.01 7.65 -17.46
N ILE A 24 13.65 7.27 -18.68
CA ILE A 24 12.29 6.82 -19.01
C ILE A 24 11.97 5.51 -18.29
N PHE A 25 12.90 4.54 -18.29
CA PHE A 25 12.70 3.26 -17.62
C PHE A 25 12.59 3.41 -16.09
N GLU A 26 13.45 4.22 -15.48
CA GLU A 26 13.38 4.54 -14.05
C GLU A 26 12.01 5.12 -13.69
N THR A 27 11.58 6.16 -14.41
CA THR A 27 10.28 6.82 -14.18
C THR A 27 9.11 5.84 -14.33
N LYS A 28 9.13 5.00 -15.38
CA LYS A 28 8.07 4.00 -15.60
C LYS A 28 8.04 2.94 -14.49
N SER A 29 9.19 2.49 -14.02
CA SER A 29 9.30 1.52 -12.92
C SER A 29 8.70 2.08 -11.63
N ILE A 30 9.09 3.30 -11.26
CA ILE A 30 8.54 4.01 -10.08
C ILE A 30 7.03 4.17 -10.20
N ASN A 31 6.53 4.58 -11.36
CA ASN A 31 5.09 4.73 -11.59
C ASN A 31 4.32 3.41 -11.46
N SER A 32 4.89 2.30 -11.95
CA SER A 32 4.28 0.97 -11.83
C SER A 32 4.20 0.51 -10.37
N ILE A 33 5.27 0.71 -9.60
CA ILE A 33 5.30 0.42 -8.15
C ILE A 33 4.25 1.27 -7.43
N ASN A 34 4.20 2.57 -7.71
CA ASN A 34 3.22 3.48 -7.12
C ASN A 34 1.77 3.11 -7.45
N LEU A 35 1.49 2.69 -8.69
CA LEU A 35 0.16 2.24 -9.08
C LEU A 35 -0.25 0.98 -8.30
N THR A 36 0.69 0.04 -8.14
CA THR A 36 0.47 -1.18 -7.37
C THR A 36 0.20 -0.85 -5.90
N ASN A 37 1.01 0.01 -5.28
CA ASN A 37 0.81 0.43 -3.90
C ASN A 37 -0.53 1.15 -3.69
N LYS A 38 -0.94 2.01 -4.63
CA LYS A 38 -2.28 2.65 -4.61
C LYS A 38 -3.40 1.62 -4.67
N TYR A 39 -3.29 0.63 -5.55
CA TYR A 39 -4.29 -0.43 -5.68
C TYR A 39 -4.40 -1.27 -4.39
N VAL A 40 -3.27 -1.66 -3.81
CA VAL A 40 -3.22 -2.41 -2.55
C VAL A 40 -3.78 -1.56 -1.40
N TYR A 41 -3.47 -0.27 -1.35
CA TYR A 41 -4.01 0.67 -0.36
C TYR A 41 -5.53 0.76 -0.43
N MET A 42 -6.11 0.84 -1.63
CA MET A 42 -7.56 0.85 -1.81
C MET A 42 -8.20 -0.45 -1.30
N GLN A 43 -7.63 -1.61 -1.63
CA GLN A 43 -8.12 -2.89 -1.14
C GLN A 43 -8.02 -3.02 0.39
N ALA A 44 -6.89 -2.61 0.97
CA ALA A 44 -6.71 -2.59 2.41
C ALA A 44 -7.75 -1.67 3.09
N SER A 45 -8.03 -0.52 2.49
CA SER A 45 -9.04 0.43 2.97
C SER A 45 -10.45 -0.15 2.91
N ASN A 46 -10.79 -0.89 1.84
CA ASN A 46 -12.07 -1.58 1.74
C ASN A 46 -12.21 -2.66 2.82
N HIS A 47 -11.16 -3.44 3.08
CA HIS A 47 -11.14 -4.41 4.17
C HIS A 47 -11.27 -3.75 5.55
N LEU A 48 -10.64 -2.59 5.74
CA LEU A 48 -10.74 -1.82 6.97
C LEU A 48 -12.17 -1.30 7.20
N ASN A 49 -12.82 -0.80 6.13
CA ASN A 49 -14.22 -0.36 6.20
C ASN A 49 -15.16 -1.54 6.53
N PHE A 50 -14.97 -2.69 5.88
CA PHE A 50 -15.70 -3.92 6.20
C PHE A 50 -15.53 -4.32 7.67
N LEU A 51 -14.30 -4.30 8.18
CA LEU A 51 -14.01 -4.64 9.58
C LEU A 51 -14.66 -3.66 10.56
N GLN A 52 -14.67 -2.37 10.22
CA GLN A 52 -15.38 -1.36 11.02
C GLN A 52 -16.87 -1.64 11.05
N GLU A 53 -17.51 -1.80 9.88
CA GLU A 53 -18.95 -2.08 9.78
C GLU A 53 -19.32 -3.34 10.58
N TYR A 54 -18.50 -4.39 10.48
CA TYR A 54 -18.67 -5.60 11.26
C TYR A 54 -18.69 -5.33 12.78
N ILE A 55 -17.76 -4.52 13.27
CA ILE A 55 -17.65 -4.20 14.70
C ILE A 55 -18.78 -3.28 15.17
N GLU A 56 -19.26 -2.38 14.32
CA GLU A 56 -20.40 -1.52 14.60
C GLU A 56 -21.70 -2.33 14.73
N ILE A 57 -21.88 -3.36 13.90
CA ILE A 57 -23.06 -4.25 13.93
C ILE A 57 -23.06 -5.19 15.15
N LEU A 58 -21.90 -5.54 15.69
CA LEU A 58 -21.83 -6.45 16.85
C LEU A 58 -22.60 -5.89 18.07
N PRO A 59 -23.52 -6.64 18.69
CA PRO A 59 -24.35 -6.12 19.78
C PRO A 59 -23.55 -5.81 21.06
N SER A 60 -22.47 -6.54 21.31
CA SER A 60 -21.55 -6.31 22.43
C SER A 60 -20.14 -6.72 22.05
N LEU A 61 -19.15 -6.03 22.62
CA LEU A 61 -17.72 -6.35 22.53
C LEU A 61 -17.18 -6.96 23.83
N GLU A 62 -18.09 -7.38 24.72
CA GLU A 62 -17.74 -7.95 26.02
C GLU A 62 -17.01 -9.29 25.85
N ASN A 63 -15.88 -9.43 26.54
CA ASN A 63 -14.96 -10.58 26.47
C ASN A 63 -14.29 -10.82 25.11
N ILE A 64 -14.32 -9.83 24.20
CA ILE A 64 -13.56 -9.89 22.94
C ILE A 64 -12.33 -8.99 23.09
N GLU A 65 -11.13 -9.57 23.09
CA GLU A 65 -9.87 -8.82 23.11
C GLU A 65 -9.33 -8.58 21.70
N ASN A 66 -9.50 -9.53 20.79
CA ASN A 66 -9.02 -9.43 19.42
C ASN A 66 -9.96 -10.13 18.43
N ILE A 67 -10.04 -9.56 17.23
CA ILE A 67 -10.71 -10.17 16.07
C ILE A 67 -9.67 -10.24 14.97
N SER A 68 -9.51 -11.41 14.35
CA SER A 68 -8.65 -11.58 13.18
C SER A 68 -9.42 -12.28 12.07
N ILE A 69 -9.35 -11.73 10.86
CA ILE A 69 -10.01 -12.30 9.69
C ILE A 69 -8.96 -12.91 8.79
N LYS A 70 -9.10 -14.22 8.53
CA LYS A 70 -8.20 -14.95 7.65
C LYS A 70 -8.39 -14.48 6.21
N ASN A 71 -7.35 -13.89 5.64
CA ASN A 71 -7.29 -13.51 4.24
C ASN A 71 -5.98 -14.01 3.61
N LYS A 72 -6.00 -14.31 2.31
CA LYS A 72 -4.80 -14.77 1.59
C LYS A 72 -3.74 -13.69 1.52
N ASN A 73 -4.12 -12.45 1.20
CA ASN A 73 -3.23 -11.36 0.81
C ASN A 73 -3.05 -10.29 1.90
N PHE A 74 -3.94 -10.27 2.90
CA PHE A 74 -3.95 -9.26 3.97
C PHE A 74 -3.94 -9.89 5.36
N TYR A 75 -3.32 -9.21 6.32
CA TYR A 75 -3.58 -9.36 7.75
C TYR A 75 -4.65 -8.34 8.13
N ILE A 76 -5.78 -8.81 8.65
CA ILE A 76 -6.93 -7.99 9.03
C ILE A 76 -7.22 -8.26 10.49
N ASN A 77 -6.96 -7.27 11.35
CA ASN A 77 -7.00 -7.41 12.80
C ASN A 77 -7.76 -6.24 13.44
N ALA A 78 -8.51 -6.54 14.50
CA ALA A 78 -9.00 -5.56 15.45
C ALA A 78 -8.53 -5.92 16.85
N ASN A 79 -8.04 -4.95 17.60
CA ASN A 79 -7.73 -5.07 19.02
C ASN A 79 -8.75 -4.23 19.80
N ILE A 80 -9.38 -4.82 20.80
CA ILE A 80 -10.44 -4.20 21.58
C ILE A 80 -9.94 -4.04 23.01
N LYS A 81 -10.02 -2.81 23.51
CA LYS A 81 -9.62 -2.45 24.86
C LYS A 81 -10.80 -1.80 25.59
N LYS A 82 -11.19 -2.38 26.72
CA LYS A 82 -12.19 -1.76 27.59
C LYS A 82 -11.53 -0.63 28.38
N VAL A 83 -12.05 0.58 28.22
CA VAL A 83 -11.62 1.79 28.95
C VAL A 83 -12.82 2.32 29.73
N THR A 84 -12.84 2.03 31.03
CA THR A 84 -13.94 2.37 31.93
C THR A 84 -15.26 1.74 31.46
N ASN A 85 -16.12 2.50 30.78
CA ASN A 85 -17.44 2.10 30.28
C ASN A 85 -17.55 2.11 28.74
N LYS A 86 -16.43 2.32 28.03
CA LYS A 86 -16.37 2.33 26.57
C LYS A 86 -15.36 1.31 26.08
N TYR A 87 -15.47 0.90 24.83
CA TYR A 87 -14.52 0.06 24.12
C TYR A 87 -13.76 0.91 23.12
N GLU A 88 -12.44 1.01 23.28
CA GLU A 88 -11.55 1.49 22.24
C GLU A 88 -11.17 0.32 21.35
N VAL A 89 -11.43 0.46 20.06
CA VAL A 89 -11.14 -0.58 19.08
C VAL A 89 -10.14 -0.04 18.08
N PHE A 90 -8.97 -0.69 18.02
CA PHE A 90 -7.92 -0.42 17.06
C PHE A 90 -8.03 -1.39 15.89
N LEU A 91 -8.35 -0.89 14.71
CA LEU A 91 -8.45 -1.64 13.47
C LEU A 91 -7.17 -1.48 12.67
N GLU A 92 -6.67 -2.59 12.13
CA GLU A 92 -5.48 -2.62 11.30
C GLU A 92 -5.68 -3.59 10.13
N VAL A 93 -5.36 -3.13 8.93
CA VAL A 93 -5.20 -3.97 7.76
C VAL A 93 -3.83 -3.73 7.14
N SER A 94 -3.03 -4.78 7.01
CA SER A 94 -1.73 -4.73 6.35
C SER A 94 -1.64 -5.76 5.23
N SER A 95 -0.98 -5.37 4.14
CA SER A 95 -0.65 -6.30 3.06
C SER A 95 0.47 -7.23 3.47
N LYS A 96 0.43 -8.47 2.98
CA LYS A 96 1.50 -9.47 3.21
C LYS A 96 2.69 -9.29 2.28
N ASP A 97 2.40 -8.90 1.04
CA ASP A 97 3.38 -8.88 -0.04
C ASP A 97 3.88 -7.46 -0.36
N PHE A 98 3.24 -6.43 0.23
CA PHE A 98 3.54 -5.02 -0.03
C PHE A 98 3.62 -4.25 1.29
N ASP A 99 4.48 -3.22 1.32
CA ASP A 99 4.62 -2.34 2.48
C ASP A 99 3.48 -1.30 2.53
N VAL A 100 2.25 -1.80 2.71
CA VAL A 100 1.03 -0.99 2.76
C VAL A 100 0.23 -1.41 3.99
N ARG A 101 -0.07 -0.44 4.84
CA ARG A 101 -0.86 -0.60 6.06
C ARG A 101 -1.85 0.55 6.21
N VAL A 102 -3.06 0.21 6.61
CA VAL A 102 -4.11 1.17 6.97
C VAL A 102 -4.63 0.83 8.36
N GLN A 103 -4.90 1.86 9.13
CA GLN A 103 -5.33 1.71 10.52
C GLN A 103 -6.41 2.74 10.86
N ARG A 104 -7.28 2.41 11.81
CA ARG A 104 -8.33 3.29 12.30
C ARG A 104 -8.65 2.93 13.75
N THR A 105 -8.87 3.95 14.57
CA THR A 105 -9.36 3.76 15.94
C THR A 105 -10.80 4.22 16.02
N LEU A 106 -11.65 3.45 16.68
CA LEU A 106 -13.04 3.79 16.95
C LEU A 106 -13.37 3.57 18.43
N THR A 107 -14.36 4.31 18.91
CA THR A 107 -14.85 4.20 20.28
C THR A 107 -16.31 3.77 20.24
N LYS A 108 -16.63 2.69 20.95
CA LYS A 108 -17.98 2.13 21.06
C LYS A 108 -18.45 2.07 22.51
#